data_AF-A0A7W1N7F1-F1
#
_entry.id   AF-A0A7W1N7F1-F1
#
_cell.length_a   1.000
_cell.length_b   1.000
_cell.length_c   1.000
_cell.angle_alpha   90.00
_cell.angle_beta   90.00
_cell.angle_gamma   90.00
#
_symmetry.space_group_name_H-M   'P 1'
#
loop_
_entity.id
_entity.type
_entity.pdbx_description
1 polymer ?
#
loop_
_entity_poly.entity_id
_entity_poly.type
_entity_poly.pdbx_seq_one_letter_code
_entity_poly.pdbx_strand_id
1 'polypeptide(L)'
;MTDSGELWIPLVDEPIGSIVAQVQADHPEIDALVSGPHKILAFRTFAYIRVGILLGQLLVENDVPEYDGTETWIEALLREPAHQQALVDELRAVAEEVAADPRYAGDEPVGPDEGVRARFREFAKKQLG
;
A
#
# COMPACT_ATOMS: atom_id res chain seq x y z
N MET A 1 1.50 -3.04 -29.35
CA MET A 1 0.47 -2.71 -28.34
C MET A 1 0.51 -3.82 -27.30
N THR A 2 1.32 -3.64 -26.27
CA THR A 2 1.33 -4.48 -25.07
C THR A 2 1.43 -3.49 -23.94
N ASP A 3 0.27 -3.20 -23.35
CA ASP A 3 0.15 -2.44 -22.13
C ASP A 3 0.99 -3.16 -21.07
N SER A 4 2.14 -2.60 -20.72
CA SER A 4 2.96 -3.08 -19.62
C SER A 4 2.27 -2.67 -18.33
N GLY A 5 1.14 -3.32 -18.04
CA GLY A 5 0.50 -3.23 -16.74
C GLY A 5 1.56 -3.55 -15.70
N GLU A 6 1.89 -2.56 -14.88
CA GLU A 6 2.82 -2.69 -13.78
C GLU A 6 2.43 -3.92 -12.97
N LEU A 7 3.26 -4.97 -13.01
CA LEU A 7 3.05 -6.17 -12.23
C LEU A 7 3.44 -5.84 -10.79
N TRP A 8 2.49 -5.29 -10.04
CA TRP A 8 2.63 -5.03 -8.61
C TRP A 8 2.67 -6.37 -7.88
N ILE A 9 3.87 -6.85 -7.55
CA ILE A 9 4.03 -8.02 -6.68
C ILE A 9 3.64 -7.58 -5.27
N PRO A 10 2.64 -8.23 -4.63
CA PRO A 10 2.25 -7.88 -3.26
C PRO A 10 3.43 -8.10 -2.32
N LEU A 11 3.71 -7.12 -1.44
CA LEU A 11 4.82 -7.22 -0.48
C LEU A 11 4.48 -8.12 0.71
N VAL A 12 3.20 -8.51 0.85
CA VAL A 12 2.66 -9.37 1.91
C VAL A 12 1.55 -10.24 1.31
N ASP A 13 1.47 -11.48 1.79
CA ASP A 13 0.42 -12.43 1.42
C ASP A 13 -0.98 -11.95 1.88
N GLU A 14 -2.02 -12.46 1.24
CA GLU A 14 -3.39 -12.26 1.68
C GLU A 14 -3.60 -12.79 3.12
N PRO A 15 -4.45 -12.14 3.94
CA PRO A 15 -5.46 -11.13 3.57
C PRO A 15 -5.08 -9.67 3.84
N ILE A 16 -3.95 -9.39 4.49
CA ILE A 16 -3.60 -8.02 4.93
C ILE A 16 -3.45 -7.06 3.74
N GLY A 17 -2.82 -7.52 2.65
CA GLY A 17 -2.66 -6.73 1.44
C GLY A 17 -3.99 -6.22 0.89
N SER A 18 -5.00 -7.08 0.85
CA SER A 18 -6.35 -6.78 0.34
C SER A 18 -7.10 -5.83 1.27
N ILE A 19 -6.94 -5.95 2.59
CA ILE A 19 -7.55 -5.02 3.57
C ILE A 19 -7.01 -3.62 3.37
N VAL A 20 -5.68 -3.46 3.28
CA VAL A 20 -5.06 -2.14 3.07
C VAL A 20 -5.50 -1.54 1.74
N ALA A 21 -5.53 -2.34 0.67
CA ALA A 21 -5.97 -1.88 -0.64
C ALA A 21 -7.43 -1.41 -0.63
N GLN A 22 -8.32 -2.15 0.04
CA GLN A 22 -9.73 -1.80 0.16
C GLN A 22 -9.89 -0.48 0.95
N VAL A 23 -9.23 -0.35 2.10
CA VAL A 23 -9.29 0.89 2.88
C VAL A 23 -8.76 2.09 2.10
N GLN A 24 -7.66 1.94 1.34
CA GLN A 24 -7.16 3.02 0.49
C GLN A 24 -8.17 3.42 -0.61
N ALA A 25 -8.88 2.45 -1.20
CA ALA A 25 -9.90 2.73 -2.21
C ALA A 25 -11.11 3.48 -1.62
N ASP A 26 -11.48 3.16 -0.38
CA ASP A 26 -12.61 3.78 0.32
C ASP A 26 -12.27 5.14 0.95
N HIS A 27 -10.97 5.42 1.18
CA HIS A 27 -10.46 6.62 1.84
C HIS A 27 -9.41 7.37 0.98
N PRO A 28 -9.85 8.15 -0.03
CA PRO A 28 -8.96 8.90 -0.92
C PRO A 28 -8.02 9.88 -0.21
N GLU A 29 -8.37 10.33 0.99
CA GLU A 29 -7.51 11.19 1.81
C GLU A 29 -6.19 10.51 2.21
N ILE A 30 -6.20 9.18 2.37
CA ILE A 30 -4.99 8.39 2.69
C ILE A 30 -4.08 8.35 1.46
N ASP A 31 -4.63 8.12 0.27
CA ASP A 31 -3.87 8.08 -0.99
C ASP A 31 -3.21 9.44 -1.30
N ALA A 32 -3.93 10.53 -1.05
CA ALA A 32 -3.42 11.89 -1.25
C ALA A 32 -2.17 12.21 -0.39
N LEU A 33 -2.05 11.62 0.81
CA LEU A 33 -0.89 11.81 1.68
C LEU A 33 0.37 11.11 1.15
N VAL A 34 0.19 10.01 0.42
CA VAL A 34 1.28 9.12 -0.01
C VAL A 34 1.41 9.05 -1.54
N SER A 35 0.97 10.10 -2.23
CA SER A 35 0.81 10.18 -3.70
C SER A 35 2.11 10.20 -4.52
N GLY A 36 3.22 9.65 -4.00
CA GLY A 36 4.52 9.56 -4.66
C GLY A 36 5.06 8.12 -4.62
N PRO A 37 5.82 7.66 -5.63
CA PRO A 37 6.29 6.27 -5.71
C PRO A 37 7.09 5.79 -4.49
N HIS A 38 7.90 6.66 -3.89
CA HIS A 38 8.62 6.32 -2.66
C HIS A 38 7.71 6.30 -1.43
N LYS A 39 6.77 7.25 -1.34
CA LYS A 39 5.81 7.32 -0.24
C LYS A 39 4.83 6.16 -0.25
N ILE A 40 4.29 5.78 -1.42
CA ILE A 40 3.37 4.64 -1.52
C ILE A 40 4.07 3.32 -1.16
N LEU A 41 5.35 3.16 -1.53
CA LEU A 41 6.13 1.99 -1.17
C LEU A 41 6.37 1.94 0.35
N ALA A 42 6.84 3.04 0.93
CA ALA A 42 7.06 3.15 2.36
C ALA A 42 5.76 2.92 3.15
N PHE A 43 4.68 3.55 2.72
CA PHE A 43 3.34 3.38 3.29
C PHE A 43 2.93 1.92 3.30
N ARG A 44 2.96 1.22 2.15
CA ARG A 44 2.57 -0.20 2.09
C ARG A 44 3.40 -1.07 3.03
N THR A 45 4.72 -0.85 3.07
CA THR A 45 5.60 -1.60 3.99
C THR A 45 5.20 -1.43 5.45
N PHE A 46 5.00 -0.19 5.91
CA PHE A 46 4.63 0.06 7.30
C PHE A 46 3.18 -0.32 7.60
N ALA A 47 2.26 -0.08 6.68
CA ALA A 47 0.85 -0.43 6.78
C ALA A 47 0.67 -1.93 7.00
N TYR A 48 1.35 -2.78 6.23
CA TYR A 48 1.22 -4.24 6.39
C TYR A 48 1.67 -4.73 7.77
N ILE A 49 2.75 -4.16 8.30
CA ILE A 49 3.24 -4.51 9.64
C ILE A 49 2.26 -4.01 10.71
N ARG A 50 1.84 -2.75 10.64
CA ARG A 50 0.96 -2.12 11.65
C ARG A 50 -0.43 -2.72 11.67
N VAL A 51 -1.01 -3.03 10.50
CA VAL A 51 -2.27 -3.77 10.40
C VAL A 51 -2.15 -5.16 11.00
N GLY A 52 -1.06 -5.90 10.72
CA GLY A 52 -0.84 -7.21 11.32
C GLY A 52 -0.77 -7.16 12.85
N ILE A 53 -0.08 -6.16 13.40
CA ILE A 53 0.00 -5.94 14.86
C ILE A 53 -1.38 -5.61 15.44
N LEU A 54 -2.10 -4.67 14.83
CA LEU A 54 -3.43 -4.26 15.28
C LEU A 54 -4.41 -5.43 15.27
N LEU A 55 -4.46 -6.19 14.17
CA LEU A 55 -5.33 -7.38 14.08
C LEU A 55 -4.97 -8.43 15.14
N GLY A 56 -3.67 -8.62 15.42
CA GLY A 56 -3.22 -9.50 16.50
C GLY A 56 -3.64 -9.02 17.89
N GLN A 57 -3.59 -7.72 18.15
CA GLN A 57 -4.07 -7.12 19.40
C GLN A 57 -5.59 -7.30 19.55
N LEU A 58 -6.36 -6.96 18.51
CA LEU A 58 -7.80 -7.14 18.49
C LEU A 58 -8.21 -8.60 18.71
N LEU A 59 -7.47 -9.56 18.12
CA LEU A 59 -7.69 -10.99 18.32
C LEU A 59 -7.47 -11.44 19.77
N VAL A 60 -6.48 -10.87 20.46
CA VAL A 60 -6.19 -11.22 21.87
C VAL A 60 -7.20 -10.56 22.81
N GLU A 61 -7.67 -9.37 22.48
CA GLU A 61 -8.56 -8.57 23.32
C GLU A 61 -10.05 -8.94 23.15
N ASN A 62 -10.41 -9.60 22.06
CA ASN A 62 -11.79 -9.91 21.72
C ASN A 62 -11.96 -11.41 21.42
N ASP A 63 -13.06 -11.99 21.94
CA ASP A 63 -13.43 -13.36 21.61
C ASP A 63 -13.89 -13.46 20.16
N VAL A 64 -13.21 -14.30 19.38
CA VAL A 64 -13.59 -14.66 18.01
C VAL A 64 -14.16 -16.07 18.02
N PRO A 65 -15.27 -16.35 17.29
CA PRO A 65 -15.81 -17.70 17.18
C PRO A 65 -14.76 -18.71 16.71
N GLU A 66 -14.86 -19.95 17.18
CA GLU A 66 -14.04 -21.04 16.64
C GLU A 66 -14.29 -21.20 15.14
N TYR A 67 -13.23 -21.51 14.39
CA TYR A 67 -13.30 -21.65 12.94
C TYR A 67 -14.15 -22.86 12.55
N ASP A 68 -15.31 -22.59 11.93
CA ASP A 68 -16.26 -23.61 11.46
C ASP A 68 -16.10 -23.97 9.98
N GLY A 69 -15.10 -23.40 9.31
CA GLY A 69 -14.82 -23.60 7.88
C GLY A 69 -15.50 -22.59 6.94
N THR A 70 -16.23 -21.61 7.47
CA THR A 70 -16.96 -20.63 6.65
C THR A 70 -16.21 -19.31 6.48
N GLU A 71 -15.74 -18.72 7.58
CA GLU A 71 -15.09 -17.41 7.60
C GLU A 71 -13.78 -17.43 8.39
N THR A 72 -12.83 -16.61 7.97
CA THR A 72 -11.58 -16.40 8.70
C THR A 72 -11.82 -15.61 9.99
N TRP A 73 -10.92 -15.76 10.95
CA TRP A 73 -10.97 -14.97 12.20
C TRP A 73 -10.88 -13.46 11.94
N ILE A 74 -10.25 -13.04 10.84
CA ILE A 74 -10.18 -11.63 10.42
C ILE A 74 -11.55 -11.15 9.97
N GLU A 75 -12.24 -11.90 9.11
CA GLU A 75 -13.60 -11.56 8.68
C GLU A 75 -14.57 -11.48 9.87
N ALA A 76 -14.46 -12.41 10.82
CA ALA A 76 -15.25 -12.39 12.05
C ALA A 76 -14.96 -11.14 12.90
N LEU A 77 -13.68 -10.77 13.10
CA LEU A 77 -13.29 -9.54 13.82
C LEU A 77 -13.83 -8.29 13.14
N LEU A 78 -13.74 -8.22 11.80
CA LEU A 78 -14.11 -7.04 11.04
C LEU A 78 -15.63 -6.87 10.86
N ARG A 79 -16.47 -7.72 11.44
CA ARG A 79 -17.91 -7.44 11.56
C ARG A 79 -18.23 -6.27 12.48
N GLU A 80 -17.39 -6.05 13.49
CA GLU A 80 -17.54 -4.96 14.44
C GLU A 80 -17.09 -3.63 13.79
N PRO A 81 -17.98 -2.64 13.62
CA PRO A 81 -17.62 -1.36 13.00
C PRO A 81 -16.48 -0.64 13.74
N ALA A 82 -16.36 -0.82 15.06
CA ALA A 82 -15.24 -0.23 15.80
C ALA A 82 -13.87 -0.77 15.34
N HIS A 83 -13.77 -2.05 14.97
CA HIS A 83 -12.53 -2.64 14.47
C HIS A 83 -12.20 -2.15 13.05
N GLN A 84 -13.22 -1.97 12.21
CA GLN A 84 -13.04 -1.36 10.90
C GLN A 84 -12.52 0.08 11.02
N GLN A 85 -13.10 0.86 11.94
CA GLN A 85 -12.65 2.22 12.20
C GLN A 85 -11.22 2.25 12.72
N ALA A 86 -10.84 1.34 13.62
CA ALA A 86 -9.46 1.22 14.11
C ALA A 86 -8.46 0.95 12.98
N LEU A 87 -8.81 0.13 11.98
CA LEU A 87 -7.97 -0.08 10.79
C LEU A 87 -7.79 1.20 9.98
N VAL A 88 -8.88 1.95 9.75
CA VAL A 88 -8.84 3.22 9.00
C VAL A 88 -7.95 4.23 9.72
N ASP A 89 -8.12 4.37 11.04
CA ASP A 89 -7.35 5.31 11.84
C ASP A 89 -5.86 4.94 11.88
N GLU A 90 -5.56 3.65 11.99
CA GLU A 90 -4.19 3.15 11.96
C GLU A 90 -3.52 3.43 10.60
N LEU A 91 -4.22 3.16 9.49
CA LEU A 91 -3.71 3.44 8.15
C LEU A 91 -3.56 4.95 7.88
N ARG A 92 -4.48 5.77 8.38
CA ARG A 92 -4.34 7.22 8.31
C ARG A 92 -3.09 7.69 9.06
N ALA A 93 -2.86 7.18 10.27
CA ALA A 93 -1.66 7.50 11.05
C ALA A 93 -0.37 7.12 10.31
N VAL A 94 -0.32 5.93 9.70
CA VAL A 94 0.84 5.53 8.88
C VAL A 94 1.06 6.50 7.71
N ALA A 95 -0.01 6.89 7.02
CA ALA A 95 0.09 7.80 5.88
C ALA A 95 0.58 9.18 6.30
N GLU A 96 0.10 9.71 7.43
CA GLU A 96 0.54 10.98 8.00
C GLU A 96 2.03 10.93 8.41
N GLU A 97 2.46 9.85 9.06
CA GLU A 97 3.86 9.62 9.45
C GLU A 97 4.79 9.58 8.22
N VAL A 98 4.40 8.85 7.17
CA VAL A 98 5.16 8.76 5.91
C VAL A 98 5.18 10.10 5.19
N ALA A 99 4.07 10.83 5.17
CA ALA A 99 3.97 12.14 4.53
C ALA A 99 4.84 13.20 5.22
N ALA A 100 4.95 13.13 6.55
CA ALA A 100 5.75 14.05 7.36
C ALA A 100 7.26 13.74 7.34
N ASP A 101 7.67 12.56 6.88
CA ASP A 101 9.07 12.13 6.91
C ASP A 101 9.89 12.81 5.79
N PRO A 102 10.91 13.62 6.14
CA PRO A 102 11.72 14.34 5.16
C PRO A 102 12.51 13.42 4.22
N ARG A 103 12.73 12.15 4.58
CA ARG A 103 13.39 11.15 3.70
C ARG A 103 12.60 10.88 2.43
N TYR A 104 11.28 11.11 2.46
CA TYR A 104 10.39 10.94 1.32
C TYR A 104 9.88 12.28 0.75
N ALA A 105 10.38 13.42 1.22
CA ALA A 105 9.95 14.74 0.76
C ALA A 105 10.44 15.09 -0.66
N GLY A 106 11.48 14.40 -1.14
CA GLY A 106 11.99 14.53 -2.50
C GLY A 106 11.53 13.35 -3.34
N ASP A 107 10.45 13.51 -4.10
CA ASP A 107 10.20 12.62 -5.24
C ASP A 107 11.27 12.97 -6.28
N GLU A 108 12.39 12.24 -6.26
CA GLU A 108 13.28 12.20 -7.43
C GLU A 108 12.42 11.78 -8.63
N PRO A 109 12.56 12.44 -9.79
CA PRO A 109 11.78 12.09 -10.97
C PRO A 109 11.96 10.60 -11.28
N VAL A 110 10.90 9.81 -11.12
CA VAL A 110 10.93 8.40 -11.51
C VAL A 110 10.99 8.33 -13.02
N GLY A 111 12.15 7.93 -13.55
CA GLY A 111 12.36 7.71 -14.97
C GLY A 111 13.73 8.18 -15.46
N PRO A 112 14.09 7.87 -16.72
CA PRO A 112 15.36 8.26 -17.30
C PRO A 112 15.48 9.79 -17.34
N ASP A 113 16.62 10.30 -16.87
CA ASP A 113 16.98 11.71 -16.98
C ASP A 113 17.06 12.18 -18.45
N GLU A 114 17.13 13.49 -18.67
CA GLU A 114 17.20 14.05 -20.02
C GLU A 114 18.39 13.52 -20.83
N GLY A 115 19.53 13.25 -20.19
CA GLY A 115 20.70 12.66 -20.82
C GLY A 115 20.47 11.22 -21.27
N VAL A 116 19.82 10.40 -20.45
CA VAL A 116 19.42 9.03 -20.79
C VAL A 116 18.41 9.06 -21.94
N ARG A 117 17.43 9.97 -21.91
CA ARG A 117 16.46 10.16 -23.00
C ARG A 117 17.14 10.58 -24.30
N ALA A 118 18.13 11.46 -24.24
CA ALA A 118 18.90 11.89 -25.40
C ALA A 118 19.69 10.72 -26.00
N ARG A 119 20.39 9.93 -25.18
CA ARG A 119 21.11 8.73 -25.63
C ARG A 119 20.17 7.70 -26.26
N PHE A 120 18.99 7.49 -25.67
CA PHE A 120 17.99 6.58 -26.22
C PHE A 120 17.49 7.05 -27.59
N ARG A 121 17.22 8.35 -27.77
CA ARG A 121 16.81 8.92 -29.07
C ARG A 121 17.90 8.73 -30.14
N GLU A 122 19.17 8.93 -29.80
CA GLU A 122 20.27 8.68 -30.74
C GLU A 122 20.40 7.21 -31.11
N PHE A 123 20.27 6.30 -30.15
CA PHE A 123 20.26 4.87 -30.40
C PHE A 123 19.11 4.47 -31.33
N ALA A 124 17.87 4.93 -31.05
CA ALA A 124 16.70 4.63 -31.86
C ALA A 124 16.86 5.11 -33.30
N LYS A 125 17.40 6.32 -33.51
CA LYS A 125 17.70 6.85 -34.85
C LYS A 125 18.70 5.99 -35.64
N LYS A 126 19.65 5.33 -34.98
CA LYS A 126 20.67 4.49 -35.64
C LYS A 126 20.19 3.09 -35.98
N GLN A 127 19.23 2.55 -35.24
CA GLN A 127 18.77 1.15 -35.37
C GLN A 127 17.43 1.00 -36.07
N LEU A 128 16.61 2.05 -36.07
CA LEU A 128 15.25 2.05 -36.64
C LEU A 128 15.05 3.08 -37.76
N GLY A 129 16.10 3.86 -38.07
CA GLY A 129 16.13 4.84 -39.15
C GLY A 129 16.81 4.32 -40.40
#